data_AF-A0ABD5VIY1-F1
#
_entry.id   AF-A0ABD5VIY1-F1
#
_cell.length_a   1.000
_cell.length_b   1.000
_cell.length_c   1.000
_cell.angle_alpha   90.00
_cell.angle_beta   90.00
_cell.angle_gamma   90.00
#
_symmetry.space_group_name_H-M   'P 1'
#
loop_
_entity.id
_entity.type
_entity.pdbx_description
1 polymer ?
#
loop_
_entity_poly.entity_id
_entity_poly.type
_entity_poly.pdbx_seq_one_letter_code
_entity_poly.pdbx_strand_id
1 'polypeptide(L)' 'MATEDRTVTRDDRLPVGRFGRILVLVAFVSASFIVAANAVLSGTLLAIAVVVVGSIAMVTAMVGFLISVASYVDE' A
#
# COMPACT_ATOMS: atom_id res chain seq x y z
N MET A 1 5.06 -25.44 -44.66
CA MET A 1 3.85 -24.90 -44.00
C MET A 1 3.62 -25.72 -42.75
N ALA A 2 4.20 -25.27 -41.63
CA ALA A 2 4.00 -25.85 -40.31
C ALA A 2 3.81 -24.68 -39.36
N THR A 3 2.56 -24.44 -38.98
CA THR A 3 2.17 -23.49 -37.95
C THR A 3 2.54 -24.10 -36.61
N GLU A 4 3.64 -23.61 -36.04
CA GLU A 4 4.00 -23.89 -34.65
C GLU A 4 2.97 -23.21 -33.76
N ASP A 5 2.04 -24.02 -33.23
CA ASP A 5 1.04 -23.64 -32.26
C ASP A 5 1.74 -23.27 -30.95
N ARG A 6 2.07 -21.99 -30.80
CA ARG A 6 2.57 -21.44 -29.54
C ARG A 6 1.39 -21.09 -28.66
N THR A 7 0.79 -22.11 -28.07
CA THR A 7 0.03 -21.94 -26.82
C THR A 7 1.01 -21.55 -25.73
N VAL A 8 1.37 -20.27 -25.70
CA VAL A 8 2.08 -19.67 -24.57
C VAL A 8 1.12 -19.70 -23.40
N THR A 9 1.29 -20.68 -22.52
CA THR A 9 0.69 -20.69 -21.19
C THR A 9 1.23 -19.47 -20.45
N ARG A 10 0.52 -18.35 -20.49
CA ARG A 10 0.81 -17.22 -19.61
C ARG A 10 0.45 -17.68 -18.21
N ASP A 11 1.47 -17.98 -17.42
CA ASP A 11 1.35 -18.07 -15.97
C ASP A 11 1.00 -16.65 -15.49
N ASP A 12 -0.29 -16.33 -15.48
CA ASP A 12 -0.87 -15.09 -14.93
C ASP A 12 -0.83 -15.16 -13.39
N ARG A 13 0.36 -15.42 -12.85
CA ARG A 13 0.63 -15.36 -11.42
C ARG A 13 0.59 -13.89 -11.05
N LEU A 14 -0.60 -13.45 -10.65
CA LEU A 14 -0.85 -12.13 -10.07
C LEU A 14 0.36 -11.75 -9.20
N PRO A 15 0.93 -10.53 -9.33
CA PRO A 15 2.07 -10.08 -8.54
C PRO A 15 1.66 -9.84 -7.07
N VAL A 16 1.18 -10.88 -6.40
CA VAL A 16 0.74 -10.93 -5.00
C VAL A 16 1.89 -10.52 -4.07
N GLY A 17 3.14 -10.78 -4.48
CA GLY A 17 4.33 -10.36 -3.73
C GLY A 17 4.47 -8.85 -3.58
N ARG A 18 4.11 -8.06 -4.60
CA ARG A 18 4.18 -6.59 -4.55
C ARG A 18 3.00 -6.02 -3.76
N PHE A 19 1.80 -6.51 -4.05
CA PHE A 19 0.56 -6.04 -3.43
C PHE A 19 0.52 -6.34 -1.92
N GLY A 20 0.99 -7.53 -1.53
CA GLY A 20 1.10 -7.91 -0.13
C GLY A 20 2.06 -7.02 0.66
N ARG A 21 3.16 -6.56 0.05
CA ARG A 21 4.13 -5.69 0.73
C ARG A 21 3.54 -4.32 1.06
N ILE A 22 2.72 -3.75 0.16
CA ILE A 22 2.02 -2.49 0.42
C ILE A 22 0.92 -2.68 1.47
N LEU A 23 0.11 -3.75 1.38
CA LEU A 23 -0.92 -4.06 2.38
C LEU A 23 -0.33 -4.25 3.78
N VAL A 24 0.83 -4.90 3.90
CA VAL A 24 1.54 -5.06 5.17
C VAL A 24 1.98 -3.72 5.73
N LEU A 25 2.56 -2.83 4.91
CA LEU A 25 2.99 -1.51 5.37
C LEU A 25 1.81 -0.65 5.84
N VAL A 26 0.68 -0.70 5.11
CA VAL A 26 -0.55 0.01 5.46
C VAL A 26 -1.16 -0.54 6.76
N ALA A 27 -1.28 -1.86 6.88
CA ALA A 27 -1.84 -2.49 8.08
C ALA A 27 -0.98 -2.24 9.33
N PHE A 28 0.34 -2.32 9.20
CA PHE A 28 1.27 -2.10 10.31
C PHE A 28 1.22 -0.67 10.84
N VAL A 29 1.20 0.33 9.94
CA VAL A 29 1.11 1.73 10.35
C VAL A 29 -0.25 2.09 10.93
N SER A 30 -1.34 1.56 10.36
CA SER A 30 -2.70 1.73 10.91
C SER A 30 -2.81 1.14 12.32
N ALA A 31 -2.26 -0.05 12.54
CA ALA A 31 -2.23 -0.67 13.87
C ALA A 31 -1.39 0.14 14.87
N SER A 32 -0.19 0.57 14.47
CA SER A 32 0.69 1.40 15.30
C SER A 32 0.01 2.70 15.73
N PHE A 33 -0.75 3.30 14.82
CA PHE A 33 -1.48 4.53 15.05
C PHE A 33 -2.66 4.36 16.02
N ILE A 34 -3.45 3.30 15.89
CA ILE A 34 -4.55 2.98 16.81
C ILE A 34 -4.01 2.73 18.24
N VAL A 35 -2.90 2.01 18.37
CA VAL A 35 -2.25 1.72 19.65
C VAL A 35 -1.70 2.99 20.29
N ALA A 36 -1.01 3.83 19.51
CA ALA A 36 -0.53 5.12 19.99
C ALA A 36 -1.69 6.01 20.45
N ALA A 37 -2.75 6.15 19.64
CA ALA A 37 -3.92 6.96 19.96
C ALA A 37 -4.59 6.57 21.30
N ASN A 38 -4.60 5.28 21.65
CA ASN A 38 -5.12 4.79 22.92
C ASN A 38 -4.21 5.09 24.12
N ALA A 39 -2.89 5.12 23.92
CA ALA A 39 -1.93 5.26 25.00
C ALA A 39 -1.67 6.71 25.42
N VAL A 40 -1.81 7.71 24.52
CA VAL A 40 -1.32 9.06 24.81
C VAL A 40 -2.37 10.05 25.30
N LEU A 41 -3.68 9.89 25.09
CA LEU A 41 -4.54 11.09 25.07
C LEU A 41 -6.01 10.93 25.48
N SER A 42 -6.47 11.84 26.34
CA SER A 42 -7.88 12.06 26.69
C SER A 42 -8.45 13.28 25.94
N GLY A 43 -9.67 13.13 25.42
CA GLY A 43 -10.54 14.23 24.95
C GLY A 43 -10.20 14.82 23.57
N THR A 44 -9.29 15.79 23.51
CA THR A 44 -9.15 16.69 22.34
C THR A 44 -7.83 16.56 21.60
N LEU A 45 -6.72 16.36 22.32
CA LEU A 45 -5.42 16.18 21.69
C LEU A 45 -5.36 14.85 20.89
N LEU A 46 -6.19 13.85 21.25
CA LEU A 46 -6.33 12.57 20.52
C LEU A 46 -6.75 12.85 19.07
N ALA A 47 -7.80 13.64 18.90
CA ALA A 47 -8.33 13.99 17.59
C ALA A 47 -7.29 14.72 16.72
N ILE A 48 -6.53 15.65 17.31
CA ILE A 48 -5.51 16.43 16.59
C ILE A 48 -4.34 15.53 16.15
N ALA A 49 -3.82 14.72 17.07
CA ALA A 49 -2.74 13.77 16.76
C ALA A 49 -3.18 12.75 15.71
N VAL A 50 -4.45 12.33 15.75
CA VAL A 50 -5.01 11.40 14.78
C VAL A 50 -5.02 12.00 13.38
N VAL A 51 -5.52 13.21 13.24
CA VAL A 51 -5.61 13.86 11.92
C VAL A 51 -4.23 14.14 11.33
N VAL A 52 -3.26 14.58 12.15
CA VAL A 52 -1.90 14.89 11.68
C VAL A 52 -1.19 13.64 11.17
N VAL A 53 -1.14 12.58 11.97
CA VAL A 53 -0.43 11.35 11.57
C VAL A 53 -1.20 10.60 10.47
N GLY A 54 -2.54 10.62 10.51
CA GLY A 54 -3.38 10.07 9.45
C GLY A 54 -3.14 10.76 8.10
N SER A 55 -2.98 12.09 8.10
CA SER A 55 -2.67 12.85 6.88
C SER A 55 -1.28 12.50 6.33
N ILE A 56 -0.25 12.43 7.18
CA ILE A 56 1.10 12.05 6.77
C ILE A 56 1.14 10.62 6.21
N ALA A 57 0.41 9.70 6.85
CA ALA A 57 0.29 8.32 6.39
C ALA A 57 -0.43 8.23 5.03
N MET A 58 -1.52 9.00 4.84
CA MET A 58 -2.24 9.08 3.57
C MET A 58 -1.35 9.61 2.44
N VAL A 59 -0.61 10.70 2.67
CA VAL A 59 0.33 11.27 1.70
C VAL A 59 1.42 10.26 1.35
N THR A 60 1.98 9.60 2.36
CA THR A 60 3.02 8.58 2.17
C THR A 60 2.51 7.39 1.35
N ALA A 61 1.28 6.93 1.62
CA ALA A 61 0.62 5.88 0.86
C ALA A 61 0.35 6.30 -0.59
N MET A 62 -0.10 7.55 -0.82
CA MET A 62 -0.27 8.11 -2.15
C MET A 62 1.06 8.13 -2.92
N VAL A 63 2.14 8.62 -2.31
CA VAL A 63 3.47 8.66 -2.94
C VAL A 63 3.95 7.24 -3.29
N GLY A 64 3.80 6.27 -2.39
CA GLY A 64 4.15 4.87 -2.67
C GLY A 64 3.32 4.24 -3.79
N PHE A 65 2.02 4.55 -3.86
CA PHE A 65 1.14 4.14 -4.95
C PHE A 65 1.54 4.79 -6.28
N LEU A 66 1.89 6.08 -6.28
CA LEU A 66 2.33 6.80 -7.47
C LEU A 66 3.65 6.26 -8.01
N ILE A 67 4.61 5.95 -7.14
CA ILE A 67 5.84 5.24 -7.53
C ILE A 67 5.51 3.89 -8.16
N SER A 68 4.48 3.22 -7.63
CA SER A 68 4.05 1.93 -8.16
C SER A 68 3.43 2.01 -9.57
N VAL A 69 2.66 3.05 -9.83
CA VAL A 69 2.02 3.30 -11.13
C VAL A 69 3.03 3.81 -12.15
N ALA A 70 3.94 4.72 -11.76
CA ALA A 70 4.99 5.24 -12.63
C ALA A 70 5.86 4.13 -13.21
N SER A 71 6.18 3.10 -12.42
CA SER A 71 6.96 1.95 -12.91
C SER A 71 6.22 1.10 -13.95
N TYR A 72 4.92 1.29 -14.16
CA TYR A 72 4.10 0.55 -15.13
C TYR A 72 3.89 1.33 -16.44
N VAL A 73 4.13 2.65 -16.41
CA VAL A 73 4.00 3.56 -17.56
C VAL A 73 5.31 3.66 -18.34
N ASP A 74 6.43 3.25 -17.73
CA ASP A 74 7.76 3.20 -18.35
C ASP A 74 7.98 1.91 -19.20
N GLU A 75 7.01 1.00 -19.23
CA GLU A 75 6.88 -0.09 -20.22
C GLU A 75 5.98 0.37 -21.39
#